data_AF-A0A9N9GLZ0-F1
#
_entry.id   AF-A0A9N9GLZ0-F1
#
_cell.length_a   1.000
_cell.length_b   1.000
_cell.length_c   1.000
_cell.angle_alpha   90.00
_cell.angle_beta   90.00
_cell.angle_gamma   90.00
#
_symmetry.space_group_name_H-M   'P 1'
#
loop_
_entity.id
_entity.type
_entity.pdbx_description
1 polymer ?
#
loop_
_entity_poly.entity_id
_entity_poly.type
_entity_poly.pdbx_seq_one_letter_code
_entity_poly.pdbx_strand_id
1 'polypeptide(L)'
;MKFAQSSLLLFVILSFSSFTSPAVIRRQDIKETRRLNALDAIALNKSFESLASDSTCDPTTQANACVKGEFAQCSGGKFVSTKCNTGLTCAAVPLVNKRGTSILCDTAADRDARINDALGTPPPKP
;
A
#
# COMPACT_ATOMS: atom_id res chain seq x y z
N MET A 1 24.86 65.37 2.89
CA MET A 1 25.06 65.13 4.34
C MET A 1 25.34 63.65 4.53
N LYS A 2 26.50 63.30 5.10
CA LYS A 2 26.99 61.93 5.34
C LYS A 2 26.42 61.40 6.65
N PHE A 3 25.98 60.14 6.70
CA PHE A 3 25.83 59.40 7.96
C PHE A 3 26.71 58.15 7.94
N ALA A 4 27.55 58.08 8.97
CA ALA A 4 28.56 57.07 9.32
C ALA A 4 27.88 55.77 9.83
N GLN A 5 28.35 54.57 9.47
CA GLN A 5 29.39 53.76 10.14
C GLN A 5 28.85 52.75 11.18
N SER A 6 29.30 51.50 11.00
CA SER A 6 29.47 50.40 11.97
C SER A 6 28.32 49.95 12.86
N SER A 7 27.89 48.69 12.66
CA SER A 7 28.04 47.68 13.71
C SER A 7 28.18 46.29 13.09
N LEU A 8 29.30 45.66 13.42
CA LEU A 8 29.74 44.32 13.07
C LEU A 8 28.84 43.29 13.80
N LEU A 9 27.95 42.59 13.08
CA LEU A 9 27.18 41.47 13.64
C LEU A 9 27.95 40.16 13.41
N LEU A 10 28.47 39.61 14.50
CA LEU A 10 29.09 38.28 14.60
C LEU A 10 28.04 37.20 14.29
N PHE A 11 28.22 36.47 13.18
CA PHE A 11 27.47 35.24 12.90
C PHE A 11 27.99 34.12 13.82
N VAL A 12 27.26 33.81 14.90
CA VAL A 12 27.49 32.61 15.70
C VAL A 12 26.98 31.40 14.90
N ILE A 13 27.92 30.61 14.40
CA ILE A 13 27.65 29.39 13.64
C ILE A 13 27.24 28.29 14.64
N LEU A 14 25.94 28.00 14.76
CA LEU A 14 25.45 26.83 15.48
C LEU A 14 25.63 25.58 14.61
N SER A 15 26.74 24.87 14.80
CA SER A 15 26.96 23.55 14.19
C SER A 15 26.15 22.49 14.93
N PHE A 16 24.92 22.22 14.47
CA PHE A 16 24.14 21.06 14.90
C PHE A 16 24.67 19.79 14.21
N SER A 17 25.57 19.05 14.86
CA SER A 17 25.93 17.70 14.44
C SER A 17 24.78 16.75 14.76
N SER A 18 23.94 16.43 13.76
CA SER A 18 22.89 15.43 13.90
C SER A 18 23.49 14.02 13.87
N PHE A 19 23.56 13.37 15.02
CA PHE A 19 23.84 11.93 15.12
C PHE A 19 22.64 11.14 14.58
N THR A 20 22.64 10.76 13.31
CA THR A 20 21.64 9.83 12.76
C THR A 20 22.18 8.41 12.84
N SER A 21 21.56 7.56 13.67
CA SER A 21 21.82 6.12 13.66
C SER A 21 20.97 5.45 12.56
N PRO A 22 21.57 4.80 11.54
CA PRO A 22 20.83 4.30 10.37
C PRO A 22 19.89 3.11 10.64
N ALA A 23 20.04 2.40 11.76
CA ALA A 23 19.30 1.16 12.02
C ALA A 23 17.84 1.34 12.47
N VAL A 24 17.49 2.47 13.10
CA VAL A 24 16.13 2.72 13.64
C VAL A 24 15.17 3.21 12.54
N ILE A 25 15.67 3.99 11.58
CA ILE A 25 14.87 4.59 10.50
C ILE A 25 14.30 3.50 9.57
N ARG A 26 15.10 2.46 9.25
CA ARG A 26 14.69 1.41 8.30
C ARG A 26 13.52 0.53 8.80
N ARG A 27 13.43 0.26 10.11
CA ARG A 27 12.34 -0.58 10.66
C ARG A 27 11.00 0.15 10.71
N GLN A 28 11.03 1.45 11.00
CA GLN A 28 9.81 2.26 11.04
C GLN A 28 9.19 2.41 9.65
N ASP A 29 10.03 2.58 8.63
CA ASP A 29 9.60 2.67 7.23
C ASP A 29 8.89 1.39 6.74
N ILE A 30 9.42 0.20 7.06
CA ILE A 30 8.76 -1.07 6.69
C ILE A 30 7.41 -1.24 7.39
N LYS A 31 7.32 -0.94 8.70
CA LYS A 31 6.05 -1.04 9.43
C LYS A 31 4.99 -0.11 8.82
N GLU A 32 5.36 1.13 8.54
CA GLU A 32 4.44 2.08 7.92
C GLU A 32 4.08 1.67 6.49
N THR A 33 5.05 1.19 5.71
CA THR A 33 4.81 0.65 4.37
C THR A 33 3.79 -0.49 4.39
N ARG A 34 3.90 -1.43 5.35
CA ARG A 34 2.93 -2.52 5.51
C ARG A 34 1.55 -2.00 5.87
N ARG A 35 1.46 -1.02 6.78
CA ARG A 35 0.20 -0.39 7.18
C ARG A 35 -0.48 0.28 5.99
N LEU A 36 0.28 1.03 5.19
CA LEU A 36 -0.22 1.66 3.97
C LEU A 36 -0.66 0.63 2.93
N ASN A 37 0.09 -0.46 2.77
CA ASN A 37 -0.29 -1.57 1.88
C ASN A 37 -1.61 -2.21 2.32
N ALA A 38 -1.85 -2.34 3.62
CA ALA A 38 -3.09 -2.90 4.15
C ALA A 38 -4.29 -1.99 3.84
N LEU A 39 -4.13 -0.68 4.04
CA LEU A 39 -5.16 0.31 3.69
C LEU A 39 -5.48 0.30 2.19
N ASP A 40 -4.46 0.23 1.34
CA ASP A 40 -4.65 0.11 -0.10
C ASP A 40 -5.37 -1.19 -0.47
N ALA A 41 -5.00 -2.32 0.16
CA ALA A 41 -5.65 -3.60 -0.11
C ALA A 41 -7.14 -3.56 0.28
N ILE A 42 -7.49 -2.92 1.40
CA ILE A 42 -8.88 -2.71 1.82
C ILE A 42 -9.62 -1.85 0.79
N ALA A 43 -9.04 -0.71 0.40
CA ALA A 43 -9.65 0.19 -0.59
C ALA A 43 -9.84 -0.49 -1.94
N LEU A 44 -8.85 -1.28 -2.37
CA LEU A 44 -8.86 -2.00 -3.63
C LEU A 44 -9.92 -3.12 -3.63
N ASN A 45 -10.03 -3.91 -2.56
CA ASN A 45 -11.10 -4.90 -2.40
C ASN A 45 -12.49 -4.26 -2.47
N LYS A 46 -12.67 -3.11 -1.80
CA LYS A 46 -13.93 -2.36 -1.86
C LYS A 46 -14.25 -1.86 -3.27
N SER A 47 -13.23 -1.44 -4.03
CA SER A 47 -13.41 -1.02 -5.42
C SER A 47 -13.85 -2.16 -6.34
N PHE A 48 -13.51 -3.39 -6.01
CA PHE A 48 -13.92 -4.57 -6.77
C PHE A 48 -15.41 -4.89 -6.63
N GLU A 49 -16.06 -4.46 -5.55
CA GLU A 49 -17.50 -4.68 -5.32
C GLU A 49 -18.38 -4.01 -6.38
N SER A 50 -17.89 -2.96 -7.06
CA SER A 50 -18.62 -2.28 -8.14
C SER A 50 -18.35 -2.88 -9.52
N LEU A 51 -17.43 -3.84 -9.65
CA LEU A 51 -17.06 -4.43 -10.93
C LEU A 51 -18.02 -5.56 -11.32
N ALA A 52 -18.42 -5.54 -12.59
CA ALA A 52 -19.16 -6.58 -13.26
C ALA A 52 -18.36 -7.13 -14.44
N SER A 53 -18.82 -8.26 -14.98
CA SER A 53 -18.19 -8.97 -16.10
C SER A 53 -18.07 -8.10 -17.37
N ASP A 54 -18.97 -7.15 -17.54
CA ASP A 54 -19.04 -6.22 -18.67
C ASP A 54 -18.38 -4.86 -18.38
N SER A 55 -17.85 -4.63 -17.17
CA SER A 55 -17.09 -3.43 -16.83
C SER A 55 -15.92 -3.24 -17.80
N THR A 56 -15.75 -2.02 -18.28
CA THR A 56 -14.56 -1.62 -19.04
C THR A 56 -13.36 -1.51 -18.10
N CYS A 57 -12.19 -1.90 -18.56
CA CYS A 57 -10.95 -1.79 -17.81
C CYS A 57 -9.85 -1.13 -18.66
N ASP A 58 -8.90 -0.50 -17.99
CA ASP A 58 -7.68 0.05 -18.59
C ASP A 58 -6.50 -0.86 -18.21
N PRO A 59 -5.78 -1.47 -19.17
CA PRO A 59 -4.70 -2.40 -18.87
C PRO A 59 -3.50 -1.75 -18.17
N THR A 60 -3.36 -0.43 -18.21
CA THR A 60 -2.25 0.30 -17.57
C THR A 60 -2.49 0.58 -16.09
N THR A 61 -3.75 0.70 -15.68
CA THR A 61 -4.15 1.04 -14.31
C THR A 61 -4.89 -0.09 -13.61
N GLN A 62 -5.51 -1.01 -14.35
CA GLN A 62 -6.39 -2.08 -13.88
C GLN A 62 -6.04 -3.42 -14.54
N ALA A 63 -4.75 -3.73 -14.67
CA ALA A 63 -4.28 -4.95 -15.31
C ALA A 63 -4.91 -6.23 -14.72
N ASN A 64 -5.16 -6.26 -13.41
CA ASN A 64 -5.83 -7.35 -12.71
C ASN A 64 -6.88 -6.80 -11.74
N ALA A 65 -7.95 -7.56 -11.50
CA ALA A 65 -9.01 -7.23 -10.56
C ALA A 65 -9.64 -8.50 -9.98
N CYS A 66 -10.52 -8.33 -8.99
CA CYS A 66 -11.47 -9.35 -8.62
C CYS A 66 -12.85 -8.99 -9.16
N VAL A 67 -13.47 -9.86 -9.95
CA VAL A 67 -14.83 -9.65 -10.47
C VAL A 67 -15.71 -10.77 -9.94
N LYS A 68 -16.68 -10.43 -9.09
CA LYS A 68 -17.58 -11.41 -8.43
C LYS A 68 -16.82 -12.55 -7.72
N GLY A 69 -15.67 -12.25 -7.14
CA GLY A 69 -14.82 -13.23 -6.44
C GLY A 69 -13.92 -14.08 -7.35
N GLU A 70 -13.95 -13.88 -8.67
CA GLU A 70 -13.05 -14.51 -9.63
C GLU A 70 -11.85 -13.62 -9.93
N PHE A 71 -10.69 -14.23 -10.20
CA PHE A 71 -9.51 -13.47 -10.62
C PHE A 71 -9.68 -13.04 -12.06
N ALA A 72 -9.59 -11.74 -12.35
CA ALA A 72 -9.79 -11.22 -13.69
C ALA A 72 -8.59 -10.43 -14.18
N GLN A 73 -8.30 -10.57 -15.48
CA GLN A 73 -7.27 -9.81 -16.16
C GLN A 73 -7.91 -8.85 -17.17
N CYS A 74 -7.38 -7.65 -17.28
CA CYS A 74 -7.83 -6.71 -18.29
C CYS A 74 -7.21 -7.06 -19.65
N SER A 75 -8.04 -7.46 -20.61
CA SER A 75 -7.64 -7.77 -21.97
C SER A 75 -8.63 -7.17 -22.96
N GLY A 76 -8.13 -6.43 -23.95
CA GLY A 76 -8.99 -5.77 -24.95
C GLY A 76 -9.99 -4.78 -24.35
N GLY A 77 -9.68 -4.18 -23.19
CA GLY A 77 -10.56 -3.22 -22.51
C GLY A 77 -11.70 -3.86 -21.69
N LYS A 78 -11.69 -5.19 -21.51
CA LYS A 78 -12.67 -5.93 -20.70
C LYS A 78 -11.98 -6.89 -19.72
N PHE A 79 -12.67 -7.20 -18.63
CA PHE A 79 -12.19 -8.18 -17.66
C PHE A 79 -12.47 -9.61 -18.12
N VAL A 80 -11.41 -10.39 -18.28
CA VAL A 80 -11.48 -11.83 -18.55
C VAL A 80 -11.25 -12.57 -17.24
N SER A 81 -12.30 -13.21 -16.72
CA SER A 81 -12.29 -13.85 -15.40
C SER A 81 -11.86 -15.32 -15.48
N THR A 82 -11.09 -15.75 -14.49
CA THR A 82 -10.69 -17.12 -14.22
C THR A 82 -11.15 -17.47 -12.81
N LYS A 83 -11.93 -18.55 -12.68
CA LYS A 83 -12.40 -19.00 -11.38
C LYS A 83 -11.22 -19.40 -10.49
N CYS A 84 -11.31 -18.97 -9.23
CA CYS A 84 -10.47 -19.52 -8.17
C CYS A 84 -10.83 -20.99 -7.91
N ASN A 85 -9.87 -21.75 -7.40
CA ASN A 85 -10.12 -23.13 -6.95
C ASN A 85 -11.18 -23.16 -5.83
N THR A 86 -11.79 -24.32 -5.63
CA THR A 86 -12.83 -24.53 -4.60
C THR A 86 -12.36 -24.06 -3.22
N GLY A 87 -13.20 -23.27 -2.55
CA GLY A 87 -12.93 -22.71 -1.23
C GLY A 87 -12.09 -21.42 -1.23
N LEU A 88 -11.62 -20.96 -2.40
CA LEU A 88 -10.88 -19.71 -2.55
C LEU A 88 -11.74 -18.63 -3.21
N THR A 89 -11.42 -17.38 -2.90
CA THR A 89 -11.98 -16.17 -3.52
C THR A 89 -10.83 -15.24 -3.93
N CYS A 90 -11.00 -14.52 -5.04
CA CYS A 90 -10.08 -13.46 -5.40
C CYS A 90 -10.14 -12.35 -4.35
N ALA A 91 -8.96 -11.87 -3.92
CA ALA A 91 -8.82 -10.72 -3.07
C ALA A 91 -7.51 -9.96 -3.34
N ALA A 92 -7.51 -8.66 -3.04
CA ALA A 92 -6.29 -7.90 -2.87
C ALA A 92 -5.71 -8.11 -1.46
N VAL A 93 -4.39 -8.25 -1.37
CA VAL A 93 -3.63 -8.42 -0.12
C VAL A 93 -2.42 -7.48 -0.09
N PRO A 94 -1.93 -7.07 1.10
CA PRO A 94 -0.76 -6.22 1.21
C PRO A 94 0.53 -6.94 0.80
N LEU A 95 1.44 -6.23 0.11
CA LEU A 95 2.82 -6.69 -0.05
C LEU A 95 3.60 -6.54 1.27
N VAL A 96 4.57 -7.42 1.50
CA VAL A 96 5.30 -7.49 2.78
C VAL A 96 6.58 -6.64 2.79
N ASN A 97 7.32 -6.63 1.68
CA ASN A 97 8.69 -6.11 1.63
C ASN A 97 8.83 -4.82 0.81
N LYS A 98 7.77 -4.36 0.15
CA LYS A 98 7.76 -3.15 -0.68
C LYS A 98 6.36 -2.56 -0.74
N ARG A 99 6.24 -1.29 -1.16
CA ARG A 99 4.95 -0.63 -1.36
C ARG A 99 4.11 -1.34 -2.43
N GLY A 100 2.81 -1.46 -2.19
CA GLY A 100 1.81 -1.98 -3.11
C GLY A 100 0.98 -3.14 -2.55
N THR A 101 0.15 -3.69 -3.42
CA THR A 101 -0.74 -4.82 -3.15
C THR A 101 -0.48 -5.95 -4.15
N SER A 102 -1.00 -7.12 -3.87
CA SER A 102 -1.08 -8.25 -4.80
C SER A 102 -2.53 -8.70 -4.90
N ILE A 103 -2.95 -9.22 -6.04
CA ILE A 103 -4.29 -9.76 -6.26
C ILE A 103 -4.12 -11.26 -6.54
N LEU A 104 -4.78 -12.09 -5.74
CA LEU A 104 -4.67 -13.55 -5.84
C LEU A 104 -5.96 -14.22 -5.35
N CYS A 105 -6.09 -15.51 -5.66
CA CYS A 105 -7.09 -16.39 -5.06
C CYS A 105 -6.60 -16.90 -3.71
N ASP A 106 -7.36 -16.64 -2.65
CA ASP A 106 -7.06 -17.12 -1.30
C ASP A 106 -8.35 -17.35 -0.50
N THR A 107 -8.24 -17.86 0.72
CA THR A 107 -9.38 -17.88 1.64
C THR A 107 -9.66 -16.49 2.19
N ALA A 108 -10.93 -16.21 2.54
CA ALA A 108 -11.27 -14.97 3.23
C ALA A 108 -10.52 -14.81 4.57
N ALA A 109 -10.31 -15.93 5.27
CA ALA A 109 -9.57 -15.95 6.54
C ALA A 109 -8.10 -15.55 6.35
N ASP A 110 -7.40 -16.05 5.33
CA ASP A 110 -6.00 -15.68 5.08
C ASP A 110 -5.88 -14.22 4.63
N ARG A 111 -6.77 -13.74 3.74
CA ARG A 111 -6.86 -12.32 3.37
C ARG A 111 -6.95 -11.45 4.62
N ASP A 112 -7.87 -11.76 5.52
CA ASP A 112 -8.10 -10.98 6.74
C ASP A 112 -6.92 -11.04 7.69
N ALA A 113 -6.31 -12.23 7.87
CA ALA A 113 -5.11 -12.39 8.67
C ALA A 113 -3.95 -11.52 8.16
N ARG A 114 -3.72 -11.51 6.84
CA ARG A 114 -2.66 -10.72 6.20
C ARG A 114 -2.90 -9.22 6.28
N ILE A 115 -4.15 -8.78 6.12
CA ILE A 115 -4.52 -7.37 6.28
C ILE A 115 -4.31 -6.94 7.74
N ASN A 116 -4.79 -7.72 8.71
CA ASN A 116 -4.65 -7.42 10.14
C ASN A 116 -3.18 -7.37 10.58
N ASP A 117 -2.38 -8.37 10.21
CA ASP A 117 -0.95 -8.38 10.51
C ASP A 117 -0.23 -7.16 9.91
N ALA A 118 -0.59 -6.75 8.69
CA ALA A 118 -0.01 -5.58 8.05
C ALA A 118 -0.47 -4.24 8.66
N LEU A 119 -1.70 -4.17 9.20
CA LEU A 119 -2.17 -3.04 10.03
C LEU A 119 -1.45 -2.98 11.38
N GLY A 120 -0.82 -4.09 11.81
CA GLY A 120 -0.28 -4.24 13.15
C GLY A 120 -1.35 -4.48 14.20
N THR A 121 -2.55 -4.93 13.80
CA THR A 121 -3.55 -5.44 14.72
C THR A 121 -3.22 -6.90 15.06
N PRO A 122 -3.17 -7.27 16.35
CA PRO A 122 -2.94 -8.65 16.70
C PRO A 122 -4.07 -9.52 16.14
N PRO A 123 -3.77 -10.71 15.59
CA PRO A 123 -4.81 -11.62 15.08
C PRO A 123 -5.78 -11.98 16.22
N PRO A 124 -7.07 -12.19 15.91
CA PRO A 124 -8.02 -12.62 16.93
C PRO A 124 -7.53 -13.91 17.59
N LYS A 125 -7.50 -13.92 18.93
CA LYS A 125 -7.14 -15.10 19.71
C LYS A 125 -8.18 -16.20 19.44
N PRO A 126 -7.76 -17.46 19.22
CA PRO A 126 -8.68 -18.58 19.03
C PRO A 126 -9.62 -18.78 20.23
#